data_AF-A0AAE4EQY1-F1
#
_entry.id   AF-A0AAE4EQY1-F1
#
_cell.length_a   1.000
_cell.length_b   1.000
_cell.length_c   1.000
_cell.angle_alpha   90.00
_cell.angle_beta   90.00
_cell.angle_gamma   90.00
#
_symmetry.space_group_name_H-M   'P 1'
#
loop_
_entity.id
_entity.type
_entity.pdbx_description
1 polymer ?
#
loop_
_entity_poly.entity_id
_entity_poly.type
_entity_poly.pdbx_seq_one_letter_code
_entity_poly.pdbx_strand_id
1 'polypeptide(L)'
;MAACTILTFAATAGTPAAAADPITISPGLFTNSAALAWSSAPATTMADRTVTRTTTGLTGLVVSGPTGSVFHQTLGVSRYMFIGTRNHVLILESSTGGGPGSRSVSLVDFTTTPPTERPILTVLAPSAAVSPPGVQFSTGTGDAFFVFASTGTAVAGLGIYRSDNGTVLCPGPPPLTPTGQLFGEATSTQLRIKMGGTVLAACARPPGSGG
;
A
#
# COMPACT_ATOMS: atom_id res chain seq x y z
N MET A 1 65.15 -4.33 -0.60
CA MET A 1 64.12 -5.02 0.20
C MET A 1 62.90 -4.11 0.23
N ALA A 2 61.83 -4.49 -0.49
CA ALA A 2 60.64 -3.67 -0.67
C ALA A 2 59.71 -3.81 0.53
N ALA A 3 59.35 -2.70 1.17
CA ALA A 3 58.38 -2.66 2.25
C ALA A 3 56.96 -2.70 1.66
N CYS A 4 56.21 -3.73 2.01
CA CYS A 4 54.82 -3.93 1.61
C CYS A 4 53.90 -3.21 2.59
N THR A 5 53.34 -2.07 2.18
CA THR A 5 52.38 -1.29 2.97
C THR A 5 51.00 -1.92 2.81
N ILE A 6 50.51 -2.61 3.84
CA ILE A 6 49.15 -3.14 3.89
C ILE A 6 48.19 -1.99 4.22
N LEU A 7 47.44 -1.51 3.23
CA LEU A 7 46.30 -0.62 3.44
C LEU A 7 45.21 -1.39 4.18
N THR A 8 44.98 -1.04 5.45
CA THR A 8 43.84 -1.54 6.22
C THR A 8 42.61 -0.73 5.83
N PHE A 9 41.70 -1.31 5.05
CA PHE A 9 40.38 -0.73 4.83
C PHE A 9 39.58 -0.81 6.13
N ALA A 10 39.35 0.34 6.77
CA ALA A 10 38.35 0.47 7.82
C ALA A 10 36.97 0.31 7.17
N ALA A 11 36.38 -0.88 7.32
CA ALA A 11 34.96 -1.05 7.06
C ALA A 11 34.20 -0.19 8.07
N THR A 12 33.62 0.91 7.61
CA THR A 12 32.60 1.63 8.37
C THR A 12 31.46 0.63 8.57
N ALA A 13 31.38 0.07 9.77
CA ALA A 13 30.21 -0.65 10.22
C ALA A 13 29.04 0.34 10.15
N GLY A 14 28.26 0.24 9.07
CA GLY A 14 26.97 0.90 8.99
C GLY A 14 26.21 0.48 10.23
N THR A 15 25.75 1.46 11.01
CA THR A 15 24.78 1.21 12.06
C THR A 15 23.66 0.38 11.44
N PRO A 16 23.26 -0.76 12.04
CA PRO A 16 22.10 -1.47 11.56
C PRO A 16 20.95 -0.46 11.55
N ALA A 17 20.31 -0.31 10.38
CA ALA A 17 19.11 0.50 10.25
C ALA A 17 18.17 0.12 11.39
N ALA A 18 17.78 1.11 12.20
CA ALA A 18 16.82 0.91 13.27
C ALA A 18 15.66 0.08 12.73
N ALA A 19 15.30 -1.00 13.43
CA ALA A 19 14.19 -1.84 13.02
C ALA A 19 12.97 -0.93 12.84
N ALA A 20 12.54 -0.76 11.59
CA ALA A 20 11.36 0.02 11.24
C ALA A 20 10.23 -0.37 12.19
N ASP A 21 9.57 0.62 12.80
CA ASP A 21 8.64 0.49 13.94
C ASP A 21 7.95 -0.88 14.01
N PRO A 22 7.88 -1.54 15.18
CA PRO A 22 7.35 -2.89 15.25
C PRO A 22 5.94 -2.96 14.65
N ILE A 23 5.78 -3.85 13.67
CA ILE A 23 4.55 -4.01 12.90
C ILE A 23 3.72 -5.14 13.48
N THR A 24 2.42 -4.94 13.70
CA THR A 24 1.53 -5.97 14.24
C THR A 24 0.65 -6.55 13.15
N ILE A 25 0.83 -7.85 12.84
CA ILE A 25 0.04 -8.55 11.82
C ILE A 25 -0.55 -9.80 12.45
N SER A 26 -1.84 -9.75 12.80
CA SER A 26 -2.53 -10.90 13.38
C SER A 26 -2.69 -12.01 12.32
N PRO A 27 -2.53 -13.30 12.69
CA PRO A 27 -2.81 -14.39 11.78
C PRO A 27 -4.26 -14.38 11.30
N GLY A 28 -4.48 -14.67 10.03
CA GLY A 28 -5.81 -14.69 9.41
C GLY A 28 -5.80 -14.23 7.96
N LEU A 29 -6.97 -14.38 7.32
CA LEU A 29 -7.23 -13.80 6.01
C LEU A 29 -7.33 -12.27 6.13
N PHE A 30 -6.82 -11.56 5.14
CA PHE A 30 -6.94 -10.11 5.09
C PHE A 30 -8.40 -9.72 4.88
N THR A 31 -8.84 -8.66 5.57
CA THR A 31 -10.22 -8.17 5.56
C THR A 31 -10.52 -7.42 4.26
N ASN A 32 -11.69 -7.67 3.67
CA ASN A 32 -12.17 -7.10 2.41
C ASN A 32 -13.54 -6.39 2.53
N SER A 33 -13.94 -5.95 3.73
CA SER A 33 -15.29 -5.43 4.02
C SER A 33 -15.70 -4.23 3.16
N ALA A 34 -17.01 -4.05 2.91
CA ALA A 34 -17.57 -2.96 2.08
C ALA A 34 -17.28 -1.53 2.62
N ALA A 35 -16.97 -1.39 3.90
CA ALA A 35 -16.48 -0.13 4.50
C ALA A 35 -15.13 0.33 3.93
N LEU A 36 -14.50 -0.52 3.10
CA LEU A 36 -13.20 -0.35 2.45
C LEU A 36 -13.36 -0.22 0.94
N ALA A 37 -14.55 0.10 0.45
CA ALA A 37 -14.71 0.54 -0.92
C ALA A 37 -14.04 1.91 -1.10
N TRP A 38 -13.48 2.16 -2.28
CA TRP A 38 -12.94 3.46 -2.64
C TRP A 38 -14.02 4.55 -2.51
N SER A 39 -13.87 5.42 -1.52
CA SER A 39 -14.80 6.49 -1.21
C SER A 39 -14.62 7.68 -2.15
N SER A 40 -15.74 8.26 -2.55
CA SER A 40 -15.80 9.56 -3.23
C SER A 40 -16.43 10.64 -2.36
N ALA A 41 -16.68 10.37 -1.07
CA ALA A 41 -17.37 11.30 -0.18
C ALA A 41 -16.60 12.63 -0.05
N PRO A 42 -17.30 13.78 0.07
CA PRO A 42 -16.66 15.10 0.14
C PRO A 42 -15.68 15.23 1.30
N ALA A 43 -15.99 14.63 2.45
CA ALA A 43 -15.06 14.50 3.57
C ALA A 43 -15.34 13.20 4.34
N THR A 44 -14.29 12.61 4.89
CA THR A 44 -14.39 11.51 5.87
C THR A 44 -13.37 11.75 6.97
N THR A 45 -13.80 11.64 8.22
CA THR A 45 -12.93 11.67 9.39
C THR A 45 -12.97 10.30 10.07
N MET A 46 -11.79 9.75 10.35
CA MET A 46 -11.61 8.54 11.14
C MET A 46 -10.52 8.79 12.17
N ALA A 47 -10.84 8.62 13.45
CA ALA A 47 -9.97 8.98 14.56
C ALA A 47 -9.47 10.44 14.43
N ASP A 48 -8.15 10.63 14.37
CA ASP A 48 -7.45 11.91 14.27
C ASP A 48 -7.10 12.32 12.83
N ARG A 49 -7.62 11.59 11.83
CA ARG A 49 -7.31 11.79 10.42
C ARG A 49 -8.54 12.13 9.62
N THR A 50 -8.37 13.08 8.72
CA THR A 50 -9.45 13.55 7.85
C THR A 50 -8.97 13.57 6.41
N VAL A 51 -9.80 13.04 5.51
CA VAL A 51 -9.66 13.26 4.06
C VAL A 51 -10.76 14.22 3.63
N THR A 52 -10.40 15.35 3.03
CA THR A 52 -11.34 16.34 2.48
C THR A 52 -11.06 16.56 1.01
N ARG A 53 -12.10 16.54 0.18
CA ARG A 53 -12.02 16.87 -1.23
C ARG A 53 -12.07 18.38 -1.41
N THR A 54 -11.11 18.93 -2.12
CA THR A 54 -11.08 20.34 -2.51
C THR A 54 -11.53 20.47 -3.96
N THR A 55 -12.46 21.39 -4.22
CA THR A 55 -12.98 21.69 -5.57
C THR A 55 -12.81 23.16 -5.95
N THR A 56 -12.36 23.99 -5.01
CA THR A 56 -12.03 25.41 -5.23
C THR A 56 -10.51 25.57 -5.35
N GLY A 57 -10.03 26.18 -6.43
CA GLY A 57 -8.59 26.28 -6.70
C GLY A 57 -8.06 24.99 -7.36
N LEU A 58 -6.98 24.42 -6.83
CA LEU A 58 -6.51 23.11 -7.29
C LEU A 58 -7.43 22.01 -6.76
N THR A 59 -8.05 21.28 -7.69
CA THR A 59 -8.88 20.12 -7.36
C THR A 59 -8.00 19.00 -6.81
N GLY A 60 -8.37 18.44 -5.67
CA GLY A 60 -7.56 17.45 -5.01
C GLY A 60 -8.19 16.81 -3.77
N LEU A 61 -7.38 16.05 -3.07
CA LEU A 61 -7.66 15.54 -1.74
C LEU A 61 -6.63 16.12 -0.77
N VAL A 62 -7.11 16.75 0.30
CA VAL A 62 -6.29 17.10 1.46
C VAL A 62 -6.45 15.99 2.47
N VAL A 63 -5.35 15.35 2.82
CA VAL A 63 -5.30 14.34 3.88
C VAL A 63 -4.56 14.94 5.07
N SER A 64 -5.29 15.17 6.16
CA SER A 64 -4.78 15.77 7.39
C SER A 64 -4.68 14.75 8.50
N GLY A 65 -3.63 14.86 9.31
CA GLY A 65 -3.42 14.13 10.55
C GLY A 65 -2.80 15.02 11.63
N PRO A 66 -2.36 14.46 12.76
CA PRO A 66 -1.86 15.22 13.91
C PRO A 66 -0.65 16.10 13.62
N THR A 67 0.21 15.69 12.69
CA THR A 67 1.50 16.33 12.41
C THR A 67 1.48 17.23 11.18
N GLY A 68 0.34 17.35 10.49
CA GLY A 68 0.20 18.18 9.30
C GLY A 68 -0.73 17.57 8.26
N SER A 69 -0.61 18.03 7.02
CA SER A 69 -1.44 17.58 5.90
C SER A 69 -0.61 17.36 4.65
N VAL A 70 -1.04 16.41 3.83
CA VAL A 70 -0.56 16.24 2.46
C VAL A 70 -1.68 16.60 1.48
N PHE A 71 -1.31 17.27 0.39
CA PHE A 71 -2.22 17.57 -0.71
C PHE A 71 -1.91 16.66 -1.89
N HIS A 72 -2.92 15.87 -2.29
CA HIS A 72 -2.90 15.08 -3.51
C HIS A 72 -3.68 15.82 -4.60
N GLN A 73 -2.98 16.30 -5.63
CA GLN A 73 -3.62 16.92 -6.79
C GLN A 73 -4.33 15.87 -7.64
N THR A 74 -5.62 16.07 -7.90
CA THR A 74 -6.40 15.20 -8.79
C THR A 74 -6.27 15.68 -10.23
N LEU A 75 -5.78 14.80 -11.11
CA LEU A 75 -5.63 15.03 -12.55
C LEU A 75 -6.72 14.32 -13.37
N GLY A 76 -7.45 13.40 -12.77
CA GLY A 76 -8.60 12.70 -13.33
C GLY A 76 -9.70 12.48 -12.28
N VAL A 77 -9.86 11.24 -11.83
CA VAL A 77 -10.80 10.86 -10.78
C VAL A 77 -10.05 10.29 -9.58
N SER A 78 -10.10 11.03 -8.46
CA SER A 78 -9.54 10.59 -7.20
C SER A 78 -10.59 9.96 -6.29
N ARG A 79 -10.20 8.90 -5.59
CA ARG A 79 -10.94 8.26 -4.50
C ARG A 79 -9.97 7.95 -3.36
N TYR A 80 -10.48 7.64 -2.18
CA TYR A 80 -9.63 7.30 -1.04
C TYR A 80 -10.22 6.15 -0.23
N MET A 81 -9.38 5.56 0.61
CA MET A 81 -9.75 4.48 1.52
C MET A 81 -8.99 4.62 2.83
N PHE A 82 -9.70 4.44 3.95
CA PHE A 82 -9.05 4.19 5.24
C PHE A 82 -8.85 2.68 5.40
N ILE A 83 -7.64 2.26 5.75
CA ILE A 83 -7.32 0.85 6.01
C ILE A 83 -6.86 0.63 7.46
N GLY A 84 -6.88 -0.63 7.86
CA GLY A 84 -6.57 -1.08 9.22
C GLY A 84 -7.56 -0.61 10.26
N THR A 85 -7.10 -0.32 11.47
CA THR A 85 -7.88 0.37 12.52
C THR A 85 -8.23 1.82 12.16
N ARG A 86 -8.32 2.10 10.85
CA ARG A 86 -8.71 3.35 10.19
C ARG A 86 -7.69 4.47 10.42
N ASN A 87 -6.43 4.06 10.53
CA ASN A 87 -5.26 4.86 10.82
C ASN A 87 -4.29 4.88 9.63
N HIS A 88 -4.71 4.54 8.42
CA HIS A 88 -3.86 4.64 7.23
C HIS A 88 -4.75 5.01 6.05
N VAL A 89 -4.24 5.84 5.14
CA VAL A 89 -5.02 6.36 4.01
C VAL A 89 -4.34 5.97 2.71
N LEU A 90 -5.08 5.26 1.87
CA LEU A 90 -4.74 5.07 0.47
C LEU A 90 -5.53 6.04 -0.40
N ILE A 91 -4.90 6.53 -1.46
CA ILE A 91 -5.53 7.33 -2.50
C ILE A 91 -5.45 6.54 -3.80
N LEU A 92 -6.57 6.47 -4.51
CA LEU A 92 -6.67 5.95 -5.86
C LEU A 92 -6.86 7.12 -6.81
N GLU A 93 -5.97 7.24 -7.78
CA GLU A 93 -6.13 8.16 -8.90
C GLU A 93 -6.36 7.35 -10.19
N SER A 94 -7.33 7.76 -10.98
CA SER A 94 -7.63 7.16 -12.29
C SER A 94 -7.70 8.26 -13.34
N SER A 95 -6.99 8.08 -14.46
CA SER A 95 -7.06 9.03 -15.58
C SER A 95 -8.48 9.13 -16.14
N THR A 96 -8.88 10.31 -16.58
CA THR A 96 -10.16 10.55 -17.27
C THR A 96 -10.05 10.28 -18.77
N GLY A 97 -11.02 9.54 -19.33
CA GLY A 97 -11.12 9.26 -20.77
C GLY A 97 -11.82 7.94 -21.06
N GLY A 98 -12.33 7.76 -22.29
CA GLY A 98 -12.98 6.52 -22.73
C GLY A 98 -12.00 5.40 -23.12
N GLY A 99 -10.73 5.74 -23.35
CA GLY A 99 -9.68 4.82 -23.78
C GLY A 99 -8.80 4.28 -22.65
N PRO A 100 -7.62 3.72 -22.99
CA PRO A 100 -6.64 3.26 -22.01
C PRO A 100 -6.20 4.38 -21.07
N GLY A 101 -6.05 4.04 -19.80
CA GLY A 101 -5.84 5.00 -18.74
C GLY A 101 -5.06 4.43 -17.56
N SER A 102 -4.27 5.27 -16.90
CA SER A 102 -3.52 4.87 -15.71
C SER A 102 -4.44 4.78 -14.48
N ARG A 103 -4.13 3.82 -13.62
CA ARG A 103 -4.68 3.69 -12.28
C ARG A 103 -3.52 3.59 -11.31
N SER A 104 -3.43 4.54 -10.41
CA SER A 104 -2.36 4.58 -9.41
C SER A 104 -2.94 4.56 -8.01
N VAL A 105 -2.29 3.81 -7.14
CA VAL A 105 -2.54 3.83 -5.70
C VAL A 105 -1.34 4.44 -5.03
N SER A 106 -1.58 5.41 -4.15
CA SER A 106 -0.60 5.98 -3.25
C SER A 106 -1.03 5.81 -1.80
N LEU A 107 -0.03 5.79 -0.91
CA LEU A 107 -0.18 5.74 0.52
C LEU A 107 0.19 7.11 1.10
N VAL A 108 -0.61 7.60 2.05
CA VAL A 108 -0.20 8.70 2.91
C VAL A 108 0.57 8.13 4.10
N ASP A 109 1.87 8.41 4.11
CA ASP A 109 2.80 8.08 5.18
C ASP A 109 2.71 9.16 6.26
N PHE A 110 2.13 8.80 7.40
CA PHE A 110 1.99 9.67 8.57
C PHE A 110 3.12 9.49 9.59
N THR A 111 4.10 8.62 9.31
CA THR A 111 5.30 8.47 10.15
C THR A 111 6.30 9.60 9.90
N THR A 112 6.15 10.31 8.78
CA THR A 112 6.88 11.53 8.46
C THR A 112 6.19 12.77 9.05
N THR A 113 6.99 13.80 9.34
CA THR A 113 6.49 15.09 9.83
C THR A 113 7.09 16.22 8.98
N PRO A 114 6.31 16.89 8.11
CA PRO A 114 4.90 16.64 7.83
C PRO A 114 4.66 15.29 7.12
N PRO A 115 3.41 14.79 7.09
CA PRO A 115 3.05 13.59 6.33
C PRO A 115 3.44 13.68 4.85
N THR A 116 3.77 12.56 4.24
CA THR A 116 4.20 12.47 2.83
C THR A 116 3.36 11.47 2.05
N GLU A 117 3.14 11.71 0.76
CA GLU A 117 2.51 10.75 -0.14
C GLU A 117 3.57 9.86 -0.82
N ARG A 118 3.34 8.55 -0.85
CA ARG A 118 4.20 7.56 -1.51
C ARG A 118 3.45 6.75 -2.56
N PRO A 119 3.96 6.63 -3.80
CA PRO A 119 3.36 5.75 -4.79
C PRO A 119 3.55 4.28 -4.39
N ILE A 120 2.49 3.47 -4.52
CA ILE A 120 2.48 2.03 -4.22
C ILE A 120 2.38 1.20 -5.50
N LEU A 121 1.52 1.65 -6.41
CA LEU A 121 1.12 0.90 -7.59
C LEU A 121 0.79 1.88 -8.71
N THR A 122 1.21 1.57 -9.94
CA THR A 122 0.61 2.13 -11.14
C THR A 122 0.39 1.03 -12.17
N VAL A 123 -0.82 0.93 -12.72
CA VAL A 123 -1.14 0.02 -13.83
C VAL A 123 -1.86 0.74 -14.95
N LEU A 124 -1.74 0.22 -16.17
CA LEU A 124 -2.52 0.67 -17.31
C LEU A 124 -3.77 -0.20 -17.43
N ALA A 125 -4.94 0.43 -17.36
CA ALA A 125 -6.21 -0.23 -17.65
C ALA A 125 -6.65 0.11 -19.09
N PRO A 126 -7.08 -0.86 -19.90
CA PRO A 126 -7.48 -0.62 -21.29
C PRO A 126 -8.77 0.21 -21.44
N SER A 127 -9.59 0.31 -20.39
CA SER A 127 -10.79 1.16 -20.37
C SER A 127 -11.24 1.51 -18.95
N ALA A 128 -12.19 2.44 -18.86
CA ALA A 128 -12.85 2.80 -17.60
C ALA A 128 -13.69 1.65 -17.00
N ALA A 129 -14.11 0.66 -17.81
CA ALA A 129 -14.94 -0.46 -17.36
C ALA A 129 -14.17 -1.49 -16.50
N VAL A 130 -12.84 -1.51 -16.58
CA VAL A 130 -12.02 -2.37 -15.72
C VAL A 130 -12.27 -1.99 -14.25
N SER A 131 -12.27 -2.96 -13.33
CA SER A 131 -12.50 -2.67 -11.92
C SER A 131 -11.29 -1.95 -11.28
N PRO A 132 -11.51 -0.96 -10.39
CA PRO A 132 -10.43 -0.31 -9.64
C PRO A 132 -9.53 -1.33 -8.91
N PRO A 133 -8.28 -0.95 -8.55
CA PRO A 133 -7.43 -1.78 -7.71
C PRO A 133 -8.17 -2.27 -6.46
N GLY A 134 -8.07 -3.56 -6.16
CA GLY A 134 -8.58 -4.15 -4.94
C GLY A 134 -7.57 -4.00 -3.80
N VAL A 135 -8.07 -3.75 -2.60
CA VAL A 135 -7.26 -3.66 -1.38
C VAL A 135 -7.88 -4.54 -0.30
N GLN A 136 -7.02 -5.25 0.42
CA GLN A 136 -7.35 -5.99 1.65
C GLN A 136 -6.31 -5.63 2.70
N PHE A 137 -6.63 -5.69 3.98
CA PHE A 137 -5.62 -5.46 5.03
C PHE A 137 -5.66 -6.52 6.12
N SER A 138 -4.51 -6.70 6.75
CA SER A 138 -4.32 -7.65 7.83
C SER A 138 -5.30 -7.43 8.99
N THR A 139 -5.77 -8.52 9.57
CA THR A 139 -6.64 -8.46 10.76
C THR A 139 -5.89 -7.88 11.96
N GLY A 140 -6.63 -7.30 12.90
CA GLY A 140 -6.06 -6.57 14.04
C GLY A 140 -5.89 -5.09 13.71
N THR A 141 -4.65 -4.61 13.75
CA THR A 141 -4.29 -3.19 13.50
C THR A 141 -4.32 -2.81 12.02
N GLY A 142 -4.15 -3.79 11.13
CA GLY A 142 -4.07 -3.57 9.69
C GLY A 142 -2.81 -2.85 9.23
N ASP A 143 -1.71 -3.09 9.94
CA ASP A 143 -0.41 -2.50 9.63
C ASP A 143 0.22 -3.06 8.33
N ALA A 144 -0.38 -4.09 7.74
CA ALA A 144 -0.08 -4.54 6.39
C ALA A 144 -1.33 -4.57 5.51
N PHE A 145 -1.17 -4.22 4.22
CA PHE A 145 -2.22 -4.32 3.22
C PHE A 145 -1.75 -5.03 1.95
N PHE A 146 -2.66 -5.81 1.37
CA PHE A 146 -2.54 -6.44 0.07
C PHE A 146 -3.26 -5.59 -0.95
N VAL A 147 -2.56 -5.17 -2.00
CA VAL A 147 -3.14 -4.47 -3.17
C VAL A 147 -2.93 -5.32 -4.42
N PHE A 148 -3.90 -5.28 -5.32
CA PHE A 148 -3.84 -5.92 -6.63
C PHE A 148 -4.69 -5.13 -7.62
N ALA A 149 -4.33 -5.10 -8.90
CA ALA A 149 -5.11 -4.40 -9.89
C ALA A 149 -5.38 -5.23 -11.14
N SER A 150 -6.64 -5.20 -11.59
CA SER A 150 -7.01 -5.81 -12.87
C SER A 150 -6.56 -4.94 -14.03
N THR A 151 -6.08 -5.57 -15.10
CA THR A 151 -5.87 -4.96 -16.42
C THR A 151 -6.99 -5.35 -17.41
N GLY A 152 -8.09 -5.92 -16.93
CA GLY A 152 -9.23 -6.40 -17.71
C GLY A 152 -9.17 -7.91 -18.01
N THR A 153 -8.01 -8.42 -18.42
CA THR A 153 -7.81 -9.86 -18.73
C THR A 153 -6.81 -10.54 -17.81
N ALA A 154 -6.02 -9.75 -17.08
CA ALA A 154 -5.04 -10.22 -16.11
C ALA A 154 -5.13 -9.39 -14.82
N VAL A 155 -4.38 -9.82 -13.82
CA VAL A 155 -4.05 -9.03 -12.65
C VAL A 155 -2.56 -8.69 -12.72
N ALA A 156 -2.25 -7.42 -12.53
CA ALA A 156 -0.89 -6.89 -12.48
C ALA A 156 -0.72 -6.03 -11.23
N GLY A 157 0.55 -5.78 -10.88
CA GLY A 157 0.92 -4.92 -9.76
C GLY A 157 0.24 -5.38 -8.48
N LEU A 158 0.75 -6.48 -7.94
CA LEU A 158 0.16 -7.12 -6.79
C LEU A 158 1.23 -7.35 -5.72
N GLY A 159 0.89 -7.13 -4.46
CA GLY A 159 1.86 -7.24 -3.38
C GLY A 159 1.27 -6.89 -2.02
N ILE A 160 1.95 -7.35 -0.98
CA ILE A 160 1.68 -7.00 0.42
C ILE A 160 2.69 -5.94 0.85
N TYR A 161 2.21 -4.85 1.42
CA TYR A 161 2.97 -3.67 1.79
C TYR A 161 2.72 -3.33 3.26
N ARG A 162 3.65 -2.64 3.91
CA ARG A 162 3.40 -1.99 5.20
C ARG A 162 2.48 -0.79 5.00
N SER A 163 1.47 -0.68 5.86
CA SER A 163 0.47 0.40 5.84
C SER A 163 1.02 1.74 6.35
N ASP A 164 2.12 1.74 7.09
CA ASP A 164 2.73 2.94 7.65
C ASP A 164 3.57 3.72 6.63
N ASN A 165 4.42 3.03 5.86
CA ASN A 165 5.42 3.66 4.98
C ASN A 165 5.48 3.08 3.56
N GLY A 166 4.64 2.09 3.25
CA GLY A 166 4.54 1.51 1.91
C GLY A 166 5.67 0.56 1.55
N THR A 167 6.49 0.11 2.51
CA THR A 167 7.56 -0.87 2.22
C THR A 167 6.96 -2.20 1.79
N VAL A 168 7.48 -2.79 0.72
CA VAL A 168 7.04 -4.11 0.24
C VAL A 168 7.43 -5.17 1.27
N LEU A 169 6.43 -5.91 1.76
CA LEU A 169 6.61 -7.05 2.67
C LEU A 169 6.61 -8.38 1.92
N CYS A 170 5.75 -8.48 0.90
CA CYS A 170 5.73 -9.66 0.04
C CYS A 170 5.36 -9.27 -1.40
N PRO A 171 6.32 -9.29 -2.35
CA PRO A 171 6.00 -9.03 -3.74
C PRO A 171 5.11 -10.15 -4.29
N GLY A 172 4.16 -9.79 -5.14
CA GLY A 172 3.38 -10.77 -5.89
C GLY A 172 4.15 -11.34 -7.09
N PRO A 173 3.67 -12.43 -7.70
CA PRO A 173 4.24 -12.94 -8.95
C PRO A 173 4.04 -11.93 -10.10
N PRO A 174 4.70 -12.17 -11.25
CA PRO A 174 4.41 -11.46 -12.49
C PRO A 174 2.91 -11.47 -12.85
N PRO A 175 2.47 -10.60 -13.78
CA PRO A 175 1.08 -10.55 -14.22
C PRO A 175 0.55 -11.93 -14.59
N LEU A 176 -0.67 -12.23 -14.13
CA LEU A 176 -1.29 -13.54 -14.28
C LEU A 176 -2.76 -13.41 -14.68
N THR A 177 -3.30 -14.44 -15.30
CA THR A 177 -4.74 -14.54 -15.55
C THR A 177 -5.42 -15.08 -14.30
N PRO A 178 -6.39 -14.36 -13.71
CA PRO A 178 -7.06 -14.83 -12.50
C PRO A 178 -7.96 -16.03 -12.81
N THR A 179 -7.69 -17.16 -12.17
CA THR A 179 -8.53 -18.38 -12.20
C THR A 179 -9.40 -18.53 -10.95
N GLY A 180 -9.26 -17.61 -9.99
CA GLY A 180 -10.02 -17.58 -8.75
C GLY A 180 -9.87 -16.25 -8.01
N GLN A 181 -10.52 -16.14 -6.86
CA GLN A 181 -10.42 -14.95 -6.02
C GLN A 181 -9.02 -14.81 -5.42
N LEU A 182 -8.49 -13.58 -5.46
CA LEU A 182 -7.24 -13.20 -4.80
C LEU A 182 -7.47 -12.81 -3.35
N PHE A 183 -6.57 -13.26 -2.46
CA PHE A 183 -6.57 -12.84 -1.07
C PHE A 183 -5.19 -12.87 -0.43
N GLY A 184 -4.97 -11.92 0.48
CA GLY A 184 -3.83 -11.92 1.40
C GLY A 184 -4.13 -12.75 2.64
N GLU A 185 -3.10 -13.41 3.17
CA GLU A 185 -3.18 -14.16 4.42
C GLU A 185 -1.89 -13.96 5.23
N ALA A 186 -2.04 -13.78 6.55
CA ALA A 186 -0.94 -13.91 7.50
C ALA A 186 -1.05 -15.25 8.23
N THR A 187 0.02 -16.03 8.26
CA THR A 187 0.18 -17.16 9.16
C THR A 187 1.03 -16.76 10.37
N SER A 188 1.36 -17.71 11.25
CA SER A 188 2.30 -17.47 12.35
C SER A 188 3.71 -17.08 11.87
N THR A 189 4.10 -17.43 10.64
CA THR A 189 5.48 -17.24 10.15
C THR A 189 5.57 -16.60 8.78
N GLN A 190 4.47 -16.49 8.04
CA GLN A 190 4.48 -16.06 6.64
C GLN A 190 3.37 -15.06 6.32
N LEU A 191 3.66 -14.18 5.37
CA LEU A 191 2.66 -13.47 4.58
C LEU A 191 2.49 -14.21 3.26
N ARG A 192 1.25 -14.47 2.86
CA ARG A 192 0.92 -15.25 1.68
C ARG A 192 -0.05 -14.49 0.79
N ILE A 193 0.16 -14.61 -0.51
CA ILE A 193 -0.77 -14.19 -1.54
C ILE A 193 -1.34 -15.45 -2.16
N LYS A 194 -2.67 -15.57 -2.16
CA LYS A 194 -3.37 -16.77 -2.60
C LYS A 194 -4.37 -16.48 -3.71
N MET A 195 -4.62 -17.48 -4.55
CA MET A 195 -5.66 -17.49 -5.57
C MET A 195 -6.41 -18.82 -5.54
N GLY A 196 -7.72 -18.78 -5.25
CA GLY A 196 -8.54 -20.00 -5.23
C GLY A 196 -8.01 -21.11 -4.31
N GLY A 197 -7.30 -20.73 -3.23
CA GLY A 197 -6.66 -21.66 -2.29
C GLY A 197 -5.18 -21.95 -2.59
N THR A 198 -4.71 -21.73 -3.81
CA THR A 198 -3.29 -21.92 -4.20
C THR A 198 -2.44 -20.76 -3.71
N VAL A 199 -1.28 -21.04 -3.12
CA VAL A 199 -0.29 -20.03 -2.73
C VAL A 199 0.50 -19.60 -3.96
N LEU A 200 0.41 -18.31 -4.30
CA LEU A 200 1.14 -17.71 -5.42
C LEU A 200 2.48 -17.12 -5.00
N ALA A 201 2.54 -16.56 -3.79
CA ALA A 201 3.74 -16.02 -3.18
C ALA A 201 3.67 -16.20 -1.66
N ALA A 202 4.83 -16.43 -1.05
CA ALA A 202 4.98 -16.53 0.39
C ALA A 202 6.29 -15.88 0.81
N CYS A 203 6.23 -15.01 1.82
CA CYS A 203 7.37 -14.29 2.36
C CYS A 203 7.38 -14.44 3.88
N ALA A 204 8.53 -14.28 4.51
CA ALA A 204 8.62 -14.29 5.96
C ALA A 204 7.74 -13.16 6.53
N ARG A 205 6.94 -13.47 7.55
CA ARG A 205 6.20 -12.44 8.28
C ARG A 205 7.23 -11.60 9.05
N PRO A 206 7.22 -10.27 8.93
CA PRO A 206 8.09 -9.43 9.72
C PRO A 206 7.92 -9.74 11.21
N PRO A 207 9.02 -9.71 11.99
CA PRO A 207 8.91 -9.81 13.44
C PRO A 207 8.02 -8.67 13.94
N GLY A 208 6.96 -9.00 14.65
CA GLY A 208 6.09 -8.03 15.30
C GLY A 208 6.45 -7.86 16.76
N SER A 209 6.02 -6.75 17.37
CA SER A 209 5.83 -6.72 18.81
C SER A 209 4.65 -7.65 19.13
N GLY A 210 4.95 -8.82 19.69
CA GLY A 210 3.91 -9.78 20.05
C GLY A 210 2.85 -9.13 20.94
N GLY A 211 1.59 -9.29 20.56
CA GLY A 211 0.46 -9.20 21.48
C GLY A 211 0.27 -10.52 22.21
#